data_AF-A0AAW0M7I2-F1
#
_entry.id   AF-A0AAW0M7I2-F1
#
_cell.length_a   1.000
_cell.length_b   1.000
_cell.length_c   1.000
_cell.angle_alpha   90.00
_cell.angle_beta   90.00
_cell.angle_gamma   90.00
#
_symmetry.space_group_name_H-M   'P 1'
#
loop_
_entity.id
_entity.type
_entity.pdbx_description
1 polymer ?
#
loop_
_entity_poly.entity_id
_entity_poly.type
_entity_poly.pdbx_seq_one_letter_code
_entity_poly.pdbx_strand_id
1 'polypeptide(L)'
;MEKWAQLILDFLDEIVQKPTVLIGNSVGSLACVIAASESSRSLVRGLVLLNCAGGMNNKAVVDDWRIKLLLPLLLLVDFLLRQRGIASAIFERVRKRDNLRNILLSVYGNKESVDEELVEIIMEPTNDAGALDAFVSIVTGPPGPNPVQLMPRISLPVLLLWGDQDPFTPLDGPVGKYFSSLPSELTNVSLFVLEGVGHCPHDDRPDLVHEKLLPWLAQLPAS
;
A
#
# COMPACT_ATOMS: atom_id res chain seq x y z
N MET A 1 1.09 5.91 11.06
CA MET A 1 0.20 4.96 10.35
C MET A 1 -0.93 4.47 11.25
N GLU A 2 -0.69 4.38 12.56
CA GLU A 2 -1.61 3.90 13.58
C GLU A 2 -2.98 4.59 13.53
N LYS A 3 -3.03 5.91 13.30
CA LYS A 3 -4.30 6.63 13.14
C LYS A 3 -5.16 6.12 11.97
N TRP A 4 -4.53 5.74 10.85
CA TRP A 4 -5.25 5.17 9.71
C TRP A 4 -5.80 3.78 10.01
N ALA A 5 -5.01 2.97 10.73
CA ALA A 5 -5.47 1.67 11.20
C ALA A 5 -6.65 1.81 12.18
N GLN A 6 -6.57 2.76 13.12
CA GLN A 6 -7.67 3.04 14.05
C GLN A 6 -8.94 3.49 13.32
N LEU A 7 -8.83 4.37 12.31
CA LEU A 7 -9.98 4.77 11.49
C LEU A 7 -10.65 3.58 10.79
N ILE A 8 -9.86 2.62 10.29
CA ILE A 8 -10.40 1.38 9.72
C ILE A 8 -11.16 0.59 10.80
N LEU A 9 -10.56 0.40 11.98
CA LEU A 9 -11.18 -0.35 13.07
C LEU A 9 -12.46 0.32 13.59
N ASP A 10 -12.46 1.64 13.74
CA ASP A 10 -13.63 2.43 14.15
C ASP A 10 -14.74 2.31 13.11
N PHE A 11 -14.42 2.40 11.81
CA PHE A 11 -15.40 2.20 10.74
C PHE A 11 -15.99 0.79 10.74
N LEU A 12 -15.18 -0.23 11.02
CA LEU A 12 -15.68 -1.60 11.17
C LEU A 12 -16.65 -1.74 12.35
N ASP A 13 -16.34 -1.11 13.48
CA ASP A 13 -17.11 -1.20 14.73
C ASP A 13 -18.41 -0.38 14.69
N GLU A 14 -18.36 0.81 14.09
CA GLU A 14 -19.49 1.75 14.09
C GLU A 14 -20.42 1.55 12.90
N ILE A 15 -19.88 1.18 11.73
CA ILE A 15 -20.65 1.18 10.47
C ILE A 15 -20.85 -0.24 9.93
N VAL A 16 -19.77 -1.03 9.80
CA VAL A 16 -19.85 -2.33 9.11
C VAL A 16 -20.48 -3.40 9.99
N GLN A 17 -20.10 -3.45 11.27
CA GLN A 17 -20.68 -4.30 12.33
C GLN A 17 -20.82 -5.78 12.00
N LYS A 18 -19.95 -6.28 11.11
CA LYS A 18 -19.93 -7.69 10.72
C LYS A 18 -18.50 -8.15 10.41
N PRO A 19 -18.25 -9.46 10.48
CA PRO A 19 -16.96 -10.01 10.09
C PRO A 19 -16.61 -9.64 8.64
N THR A 20 -15.43 -9.08 8.43
CA THR A 20 -15.01 -8.35 7.23
C THR A 20 -13.60 -8.74 6.82
N VAL A 21 -13.38 -8.82 5.51
CA VAL A 21 -12.05 -8.97 4.91
C VAL A 21 -11.55 -7.58 4.54
N LEU A 22 -10.32 -7.24 4.95
CA LEU A 22 -9.69 -5.99 4.58
C LEU A 22 -8.84 -6.19 3.33
N ILE A 23 -9.06 -5.36 2.32
CA ILE A 23 -8.30 -5.35 1.07
C ILE A 23 -7.62 -4.00 0.95
N GLY A 24 -6.31 -3.99 0.78
CA GLY A 24 -5.55 -2.76 0.63
C GLY A 24 -4.45 -2.92 -0.41
N ASN A 25 -4.07 -1.81 -1.04
CA ASN A 25 -2.92 -1.71 -1.95
C ASN A 25 -1.83 -0.81 -1.34
N SER A 26 -0.56 -1.19 -1.50
CA SER A 26 0.59 -0.37 -1.10
C SER A 26 0.52 0.06 0.38
N VAL A 27 0.51 1.37 0.67
CA VAL A 27 0.35 1.91 2.04
C VAL A 27 -1.00 1.54 2.65
N GLY A 28 -2.05 1.40 1.84
CA GLY A 28 -3.35 0.89 2.27
C GLY A 28 -3.25 -0.55 2.79
N SER A 29 -2.46 -1.42 2.14
CA SER A 29 -2.17 -2.76 2.65
C SER A 29 -1.51 -2.72 4.02
N LEU A 30 -0.54 -1.82 4.21
CA LEU A 30 0.13 -1.64 5.50
C LEU A 30 -0.85 -1.18 6.59
N ALA A 31 -1.78 -0.27 6.26
CA ALA A 31 -2.85 0.11 7.19
C ALA A 31 -3.71 -1.09 7.58
N CYS A 32 -4.07 -1.96 6.64
CA CYS A 32 -4.80 -3.20 6.91
C CYS A 32 -4.01 -4.16 7.80
N VAL A 33 -2.70 -4.32 7.55
CA VAL A 33 -1.81 -5.15 8.39
C VAL A 33 -1.76 -4.63 9.82
N ILE A 34 -1.59 -3.32 10.02
CA ILE A 34 -1.57 -2.70 11.35
C ILE A 34 -2.93 -2.92 12.03
N ALA A 35 -4.03 -2.60 11.35
CA ALA A 35 -5.38 -2.77 11.88
C ALA A 35 -5.64 -4.22 12.31
N ALA A 36 -5.31 -5.20 11.47
CA ALA A 36 -5.47 -6.61 11.80
C ALA A 36 -4.56 -7.07 12.96
N SER A 37 -3.34 -6.53 13.05
CA SER A 37 -2.40 -6.87 14.14
C SER A 37 -2.83 -6.30 15.50
N GLU A 38 -3.58 -5.20 15.49
CA GLU A 38 -4.12 -4.53 16.69
C GLU A 38 -5.55 -4.97 17.01
N SER A 39 -6.23 -5.62 16.06
CA SER A 39 -7.60 -6.08 16.21
C SER A 39 -7.68 -7.20 17.24
N SER A 40 -7.89 -6.83 18.50
CA SER A 40 -8.42 -7.72 19.54
C SER A 40 -9.88 -8.11 19.29
N ARG A 41 -10.53 -7.49 18.29
CA ARG A 41 -11.95 -7.62 18.00
C ARG A 41 -12.16 -8.55 16.79
N SER A 42 -13.13 -9.43 16.88
CA SER A 42 -13.44 -10.51 15.92
C SER A 42 -13.94 -10.04 14.54
N LEU A 43 -13.91 -8.74 14.24
CA LEU A 43 -14.48 -8.17 13.02
C LEU A 43 -13.56 -8.33 11.80
N VAL A 44 -12.23 -8.45 11.96
CA VAL A 44 -11.35 -8.72 10.82
C VAL A 44 -11.16 -10.23 10.68
N ARG A 45 -11.50 -10.78 9.50
CA ARG A 45 -11.50 -12.23 9.22
C ARG A 45 -10.45 -12.68 8.24
N GLY A 46 -9.87 -11.75 7.50
CA GLY A 46 -8.85 -12.04 6.51
C GLY A 46 -8.29 -10.75 5.92
N LEU A 47 -7.13 -10.89 5.28
CA LEU A 47 -6.43 -9.80 4.63
C LEU A 47 -6.16 -10.14 3.18
N VAL A 48 -6.29 -9.15 2.30
CA VAL A 48 -5.82 -9.21 0.93
C VAL A 48 -4.88 -8.02 0.72
N LEU A 49 -3.60 -8.31 0.49
CA LEU A 49 -2.56 -7.30 0.35
C LEU A 49 -2.09 -7.28 -1.10
N LEU A 50 -2.36 -6.16 -1.78
CA LEU A 50 -1.94 -5.91 -3.15
C LEU A 50 -0.64 -5.10 -3.13
N ASN A 51 0.49 -5.68 -3.52
CA ASN A 51 1.79 -4.98 -3.59
C ASN A 51 2.11 -4.16 -2.32
N CYS A 52 2.02 -4.81 -1.15
CA CYS A 52 2.08 -4.16 0.16
C CYS A 52 3.35 -3.30 0.35
N ALA A 53 3.18 -2.11 0.94
CA ALA A 53 4.32 -1.28 1.31
C ALA A 53 5.04 -1.82 2.55
N GLY A 54 6.37 -1.65 2.60
CA GLY A 54 7.19 -1.90 3.80
C GLY A 54 7.11 -0.77 4.84
N GLY A 55 6.52 0.36 4.47
CA GLY A 55 6.35 1.57 5.28
C GLY A 55 5.67 2.66 4.48
N MET A 56 5.18 3.70 5.16
CA MET A 56 4.52 4.86 4.55
C MET A 56 5.46 5.73 3.71
N ASN A 57 6.77 5.67 3.97
CA ASN A 57 7.79 6.37 3.19
C ASN A 57 9.15 5.69 3.32
N ASN A 58 10.14 6.21 2.60
CA ASN A 58 11.51 5.67 2.49
C ASN A 58 12.28 5.59 3.82
N LYS A 59 11.72 6.09 4.93
CA LYS A 59 12.28 5.95 6.28
C LYS A 59 12.04 4.58 6.90
N ALA A 60 11.17 3.74 6.33
CA ALA A 60 11.14 2.31 6.62
C ALA A 60 12.35 1.63 5.99
N VAL A 61 13.52 2.01 6.47
CA VAL A 61 14.80 1.50 5.99
C VAL A 61 14.88 0.05 6.43
N VAL A 62 14.76 -0.85 5.46
CA VAL A 62 15.26 -2.22 5.56
C VAL A 62 16.79 -2.12 5.57
N ASP A 63 17.47 -3.01 6.30
CA ASP A 63 18.91 -3.02 6.57
C ASP A 63 19.79 -3.23 5.30
N ASP A 64 19.62 -2.39 4.27
CA ASP A 64 20.34 -2.38 3.01
C ASP A 64 21.42 -1.29 3.03
N TRP A 65 22.67 -1.70 2.81
CA TRP A 65 23.82 -0.80 2.81
C TRP A 65 23.75 0.26 1.70
N ARG A 66 23.05 0.00 0.59
CA ARG A 66 22.85 0.96 -0.51
C ARG A 66 21.92 2.09 -0.09
N ILE A 67 20.90 1.79 0.72
CA ILE A 67 19.97 2.78 1.27
C ILE A 67 20.67 3.62 2.35
N LYS A 68 21.54 3.01 3.17
CA LYS A 68 22.37 3.74 4.14
C LYS A 68 23.31 4.76 3.47
N LEU A 69 23.84 4.44 2.29
CA LEU A 69 24.67 5.37 1.50
C LEU A 69 23.88 6.58 0.98
N LEU A 70 22.59 6.39 0.63
CA LEU A 70 21.68 7.45 0.16
C LEU A 70 20.97 8.20 1.30
N LEU A 71 21.11 7.74 2.55
CA LEU A 71 20.48 8.33 3.73
C LEU A 71 20.67 9.85 3.88
N PRO A 72 21.88 10.45 3.71
CA PRO A 72 22.02 11.91 3.78
C PRO A 72 21.23 12.66 2.69
N LEU A 73 21.07 12.05 1.51
CA LEU A 73 20.24 12.60 0.44
C LEU A 73 18.74 12.49 0.78
N LEU A 74 18.30 11.36 1.33
CA LEU A 74 16.91 11.18 1.79
C LEU A 74 16.55 12.18 2.90
N LEU A 75 17.45 12.37 3.87
CA LEU A 75 17.29 13.37 4.94
C LEU A 75 17.26 14.80 4.40
N LEU A 76 18.03 15.10 3.36
CA LEU A 76 17.98 16.40 2.67
C LEU A 76 16.65 16.60 1.94
N VAL A 77 16.15 15.58 1.24
CA VAL A 77 14.82 15.61 0.59
C VAL A 77 13.73 15.82 1.64
N ASP A 78 13.78 15.11 2.77
CA ASP A 78 12.87 15.33 3.89
C ASP A 78 12.96 16.76 4.44
N PHE A 79 14.16 17.27 4.64
CA PHE A 79 14.38 18.63 5.14
C PHE A 79 13.78 19.68 4.20
N LEU A 80 13.98 19.51 2.89
CA LEU A 80 13.42 20.37 1.86
C LEU A 80 11.89 20.26 1.81
N LEU A 81 11.33 19.06 1.92
CA LEU A 81 9.88 18.83 1.94
C LEU A 81 9.20 19.28 3.24
N ARG A 82 9.96 19.49 4.32
CA ARG A 82 9.45 20.18 5.53
C ARG A 82 9.29 21.69 5.31
N GLN A 83 9.93 22.27 4.29
CA GLN A 83 9.73 23.67 3.94
C GLN A 83 8.44 23.82 3.13
N ARG A 84 7.43 24.48 3.71
CA ARG A 84 6.08 24.59 3.14
C ARG A 84 6.07 25.12 1.70
N GLY A 85 6.95 26.08 1.37
CA GLY A 85 7.06 26.62 0.00
C GLY A 85 7.57 25.60 -1.03
N ILE A 86 8.56 24.78 -0.65
CA ILE A 86 9.12 23.74 -1.53
C ILE A 86 8.11 22.61 -1.69
N ALA A 87 7.50 22.16 -0.59
CA ALA A 87 6.45 21.15 -0.62
C ALA A 87 5.26 21.58 -1.49
N SER A 88 4.82 22.84 -1.36
CA SER A 88 3.75 23.39 -2.19
C SER A 88 4.15 23.40 -3.67
N ALA A 89 5.36 23.84 -4.01
CA ALA A 89 5.81 23.84 -5.41
C ALA A 89 5.88 22.43 -6.01
N ILE A 90 6.31 21.43 -5.22
CA ILE A 90 6.34 20.03 -5.64
C ILE A 90 4.92 19.49 -5.78
N PHE A 91 4.06 19.72 -4.80
CA PHE A 91 2.66 19.28 -4.84
C PHE A 91 1.91 19.87 -6.05
N GLU A 92 2.03 21.18 -6.29
CA GLU A 92 1.44 21.86 -7.45
C GLU A 92 1.99 21.33 -8.77
N ARG A 93 3.25 20.86 -8.81
CA ARG A 93 3.82 20.21 -9.99
C ARG A 93 3.26 18.80 -10.16
N VAL A 94 3.26 18.00 -9.09
CA VAL A 94 2.79 16.61 -9.11
C VAL A 94 1.34 16.54 -9.54
N ARG A 95 0.47 17.40 -8.98
CA ARG A 95 -0.97 17.40 -9.26
C ARG A 95 -1.36 17.89 -10.66
N LYS A 96 -0.41 18.35 -11.48
CA LYS A 96 -0.71 18.67 -12.88
C LYS A 96 -1.09 17.40 -13.63
N ARG A 97 -2.18 17.46 -14.39
CA ARG A 97 -2.73 16.34 -15.18
C ARG A 97 -1.66 15.51 -15.89
N ASP A 98 -0.80 16.13 -16.71
CA ASP A 98 0.24 15.42 -17.46
C ASP A 98 1.28 14.72 -16.55
N ASN A 99 1.61 15.34 -15.42
CA ASN A 99 2.56 14.76 -14.47
C ASN A 99 1.93 13.59 -13.71
N LEU A 100 0.68 13.72 -13.25
CA LEU A 100 -0.07 12.60 -12.66
C LEU A 100 -0.18 11.44 -13.65
N ARG A 101 -0.54 11.72 -14.90
CA ARG A 101 -0.62 10.70 -15.95
C ARG A 101 0.73 9.99 -16.13
N ASN A 102 1.82 10.74 -16.24
CA ASN A 102 3.15 10.15 -16.41
C ASN A 102 3.59 9.31 -15.20
N ILE A 103 3.21 9.70 -13.98
CA ILE A 103 3.45 8.91 -12.77
C ILE A 103 2.63 7.61 -12.82
N LEU A 104 1.33 7.68 -13.15
CA LEU A 104 0.48 6.50 -13.30
C LEU A 104 1.02 5.56 -14.39
N LEU A 105 1.34 6.09 -15.58
CA LEU A 105 2.00 5.33 -16.65
C LEU A 105 3.33 4.71 -16.22
N SER A 106 4.03 5.26 -15.23
CA SER A 106 5.27 4.66 -14.73
C SER A 106 5.04 3.46 -13.82
N VAL A 107 3.88 3.37 -13.16
CA VAL A 107 3.60 2.33 -12.14
C VAL A 107 2.62 1.25 -12.59
N TYR A 108 1.81 1.49 -13.62
CA TYR A 108 0.90 0.50 -14.20
C TYR A 108 1.62 -0.42 -15.18
N GLY A 109 1.37 -1.73 -15.15
CA GLY A 109 1.81 -2.67 -16.16
C GLY A 109 1.04 -2.49 -17.47
N ASN A 110 -0.30 -2.53 -17.40
CA ASN A 110 -1.20 -2.19 -18.49
C ASN A 110 -1.35 -0.67 -18.61
N LYS A 111 -0.67 -0.08 -19.60
CA LYS A 111 -0.73 1.36 -19.85
C LYS A 111 -2.09 1.82 -20.38
N GLU A 112 -2.88 0.92 -20.98
CA GLU A 112 -4.22 1.23 -21.49
C GLU A 112 -5.22 1.50 -20.36
N SER A 113 -5.00 0.94 -19.16
CA SER A 113 -5.81 1.24 -17.96
C SER A 113 -5.60 2.69 -17.46
N VAL A 114 -4.55 3.38 -17.91
CA VAL A 114 -4.32 4.80 -17.55
C VAL A 114 -5.07 5.71 -18.52
N ASP A 115 -6.39 5.74 -18.34
CA ASP A 115 -7.32 6.60 -19.10
C ASP A 115 -7.54 7.97 -18.43
N GLU A 116 -8.41 8.80 -19.02
CA GLU A 116 -8.73 10.11 -18.45
C GLU A 116 -9.53 10.01 -17.15
N GLU A 117 -10.40 9.00 -17.01
CA GLU A 117 -11.25 8.82 -15.84
C GLU A 117 -10.38 8.54 -14.60
N LEU A 118 -9.42 7.62 -14.71
CA LEU A 118 -8.46 7.34 -13.64
C LEU A 118 -7.67 8.60 -13.26
N VAL A 119 -7.17 9.34 -14.25
CA VAL A 119 -6.41 10.57 -13.99
C VAL A 119 -7.27 11.60 -13.25
N GLU A 120 -8.55 11.73 -13.60
CA GLU A 120 -9.49 12.63 -12.92
C GLU A 120 -9.79 12.18 -11.49
N ILE A 121 -10.05 10.89 -11.26
CA ILE A 121 -10.27 10.32 -9.93
C ILE A 121 -9.07 10.59 -9.00
N ILE A 122 -7.84 10.45 -9.50
CA ILE A 122 -6.64 10.70 -8.70
C ILE A 122 -6.39 12.21 -8.51
N MET A 123 -6.74 13.03 -9.50
CA MET A 123 -6.53 14.48 -9.44
C MET A 123 -7.55 15.20 -8.56
N GLU A 124 -8.82 14.76 -8.52
CA GLU A 124 -9.90 15.44 -7.82
C GLU A 124 -9.60 15.69 -6.32
N PRO A 125 -9.18 14.70 -5.51
CA PRO A 125 -8.85 14.90 -4.10
C PRO A 125 -7.69 15.88 -3.86
N THR A 126 -6.86 16.13 -4.88
CA THR A 126 -5.75 17.11 -4.77
C THR A 126 -6.22 18.56 -4.76
N ASN A 127 -7.51 18.81 -5.04
CA ASN A 127 -8.14 20.13 -4.97
C ASN A 127 -8.79 20.43 -3.62
N ASP A 128 -8.89 19.43 -2.74
CA ASP A 128 -9.54 19.58 -1.45
C ASP A 128 -8.72 20.45 -0.48
N ALA A 129 -9.45 21.13 0.40
CA ALA A 129 -8.84 21.85 1.51
C ALA A 129 -8.03 20.88 2.37
N GLY A 130 -6.73 21.15 2.53
CA GLY A 130 -5.82 20.30 3.30
C GLY A 130 -5.10 19.21 2.50
N ALA A 131 -5.33 19.09 1.18
CA ALA A 131 -4.66 18.10 0.34
C ALA A 131 -3.11 18.22 0.36
N LEU A 132 -2.60 19.46 0.34
CA LEU A 132 -1.17 19.72 0.51
C LEU A 132 -0.66 19.23 1.87
N ASP A 133 -1.42 19.48 2.95
CA ASP A 133 -1.02 19.10 4.30
C ASP A 133 -1.04 17.57 4.45
N ALA A 134 -2.00 16.87 3.83
CA ALA A 134 -2.05 15.42 3.74
C ALA A 134 -0.84 14.86 2.96
N PHE A 135 -0.53 15.44 1.79
CA PHE A 135 0.65 15.08 0.99
C PHE A 135 1.95 15.23 1.80
N VAL A 136 2.15 16.39 2.44
CA VAL A 136 3.31 16.64 3.30
C VAL A 136 3.37 15.64 4.46
N SER A 137 2.22 15.33 5.07
CA SER A 137 2.15 14.38 6.19
C SER A 137 2.55 12.97 5.78
N ILE A 138 2.14 12.51 4.60
CA ILE A 138 2.52 11.19 4.07
C ILE A 138 4.04 11.13 3.83
N VAL A 139 4.60 12.14 3.15
CA VAL A 139 6.01 12.10 2.76
C VAL A 139 6.95 12.34 3.95
N THR A 140 6.62 13.28 4.83
CA THR A 140 7.52 13.70 5.92
C THR A 140 7.26 12.98 7.24
N GLY A 141 6.08 12.38 7.40
CA GLY A 141 5.64 11.70 8.62
C GLY A 141 6.46 10.45 8.98
N PRO A 142 6.19 9.84 10.15
CA PRO A 142 6.81 8.58 10.51
C PRO A 142 6.33 7.47 9.56
N PRO A 143 7.20 6.52 9.17
CA PRO A 143 6.86 5.46 8.22
C PRO A 143 5.80 4.49 8.75
N GLY A 144 5.54 4.51 10.07
CA GLY A 144 4.66 3.56 10.74
C GLY A 144 5.38 2.28 11.17
N PRO A 145 4.66 1.38 11.87
CA PRO A 145 5.17 0.07 12.24
C PRO A 145 5.62 -0.75 11.02
N ASN A 146 6.69 -1.53 11.20
CA ASN A 146 7.24 -2.35 10.12
C ASN A 146 6.42 -3.65 9.98
N PRO A 147 5.91 -4.00 8.78
CA PRO A 147 5.14 -5.22 8.57
C PRO A 147 5.90 -6.49 8.96
N VAL A 148 7.24 -6.49 8.90
CA VAL A 148 8.10 -7.60 9.35
C VAL A 148 7.83 -7.99 10.80
N GLN A 149 7.54 -7.01 11.65
CA GLN A 149 7.26 -7.22 13.07
C GLN A 149 5.79 -7.58 13.35
N LEU A 150 4.89 -7.27 12.42
CA LEU A 150 3.45 -7.39 12.58
C LEU A 150 2.89 -8.67 11.99
N MET A 151 3.32 -9.04 10.78
CA MET A 151 2.84 -10.23 10.06
C MET A 151 2.93 -11.52 10.90
N PRO A 152 4.00 -11.79 11.68
CA PRO A 152 4.07 -12.99 12.53
C PRO A 152 3.01 -13.04 13.64
N ARG A 153 2.36 -11.91 13.96
CA ARG A 153 1.29 -11.83 14.97
C ARG A 153 -0.10 -12.07 14.38
N ILE A 154 -0.22 -12.11 13.05
CA ILE A 154 -1.49 -12.26 12.34
C ILE A 154 -1.73 -13.74 12.06
N SER A 155 -2.72 -14.32 12.73
CA SER A 155 -3.17 -15.70 12.52
C SER A 155 -4.31 -15.84 11.50
N LEU A 156 -4.87 -14.72 11.05
CA LEU A 156 -5.95 -14.67 10.06
C LEU A 156 -5.46 -15.15 8.69
N PRO A 157 -6.33 -15.72 7.84
CA PRO A 157 -5.99 -15.96 6.43
C PRO A 157 -5.51 -14.68 5.74
N VAL A 158 -4.40 -14.76 5.01
CA VAL A 158 -3.83 -13.66 4.23
C VAL A 158 -3.61 -14.09 2.79
N LEU A 159 -4.11 -13.30 1.85
CA LEU A 159 -3.81 -13.39 0.43
C LEU A 159 -2.88 -12.25 0.02
N LEU A 160 -1.74 -12.59 -0.54
CA LEU A 160 -0.82 -11.65 -1.17
C LEU A 160 -1.00 -11.76 -2.68
N LEU A 161 -1.30 -10.65 -3.35
CA LEU A 161 -1.30 -10.57 -4.81
C LEU A 161 -0.26 -9.53 -5.20
N TRP A 162 0.67 -9.91 -6.06
CA TRP A 162 1.84 -9.09 -6.36
C TRP A 162 2.08 -8.98 -7.85
N GLY A 163 2.14 -7.76 -8.37
CA GLY A 163 2.53 -7.51 -9.76
C GLY A 163 4.03 -7.74 -9.99
N ASP A 164 4.39 -8.50 -11.03
CA ASP A 164 5.80 -8.76 -11.37
C ASP A 164 6.51 -7.56 -12.03
N GLN A 165 5.76 -6.57 -12.49
CA GLN A 165 6.26 -5.33 -13.11
C GLN A 165 6.18 -4.13 -12.15
N ASP A 166 5.93 -4.35 -10.86
CA ASP A 166 5.85 -3.27 -9.88
C ASP A 166 7.20 -2.56 -9.69
N PRO A 167 7.31 -1.26 -10.04
CA PRO A 167 8.55 -0.51 -9.86
C PRO A 167 8.76 0.04 -8.44
N PHE A 168 7.72 0.08 -7.61
CA PHE A 168 7.73 0.68 -6.27
C PHE A 168 8.03 -0.35 -5.18
N THR A 169 7.44 -1.54 -5.25
CA THR A 169 7.73 -2.64 -4.34
C THR A 169 8.09 -3.91 -5.12
N PRO A 170 9.19 -3.89 -5.91
CA PRO A 170 9.54 -5.01 -6.77
C PRO A 170 9.80 -6.29 -5.97
N LEU A 171 9.43 -7.44 -6.53
CA LEU A 171 9.56 -8.75 -5.89
C LEU A 171 10.98 -9.09 -5.46
N ASP A 172 11.98 -8.65 -6.23
CA ASP A 172 13.41 -8.85 -5.91
C ASP A 172 13.98 -7.80 -4.95
N GLY A 173 13.20 -6.76 -4.63
CA GLY A 173 13.50 -5.77 -3.62
C GLY A 173 13.29 -6.28 -2.19
N PRO A 174 13.70 -5.53 -1.15
CA PRO A 174 13.67 -6.00 0.23
C PRO A 174 12.25 -6.32 0.74
N VAL A 175 11.26 -5.47 0.39
CA VAL A 175 9.85 -5.67 0.79
C VAL A 175 9.24 -6.85 0.04
N GLY A 176 9.42 -6.91 -1.28
CA GLY A 176 8.94 -8.00 -2.11
C GLY A 176 9.51 -9.35 -1.68
N LYS A 177 10.82 -9.44 -1.41
CA LYS A 177 11.48 -10.64 -0.90
C LYS A 177 10.92 -11.10 0.44
N TYR A 178 10.67 -10.16 1.36
CA TYR A 178 10.06 -10.48 2.64
C TYR A 178 8.67 -11.09 2.48
N PHE A 179 7.76 -10.40 1.78
CA PHE A 179 6.41 -10.92 1.56
C PHE A 179 6.41 -12.22 0.74
N SER A 180 7.39 -12.41 -0.15
CA SER A 180 7.56 -13.64 -0.92
C SER A 180 8.06 -14.84 -0.11
N SER A 181 8.74 -14.62 1.02
CA SER A 181 9.17 -15.72 1.89
C SER A 181 8.05 -16.21 2.81
N LEU A 182 7.07 -15.36 3.13
CA LEU A 182 6.03 -15.65 4.11
C LEU A 182 5.24 -16.95 3.87
N PRO A 183 4.83 -17.32 2.65
CA PRO A 183 4.09 -18.57 2.43
C PRO A 183 4.88 -19.83 2.81
N SER A 184 6.22 -19.75 2.84
CA SER A 184 7.08 -20.86 3.30
C SER A 184 7.23 -20.94 4.82
N GLU A 185 6.93 -19.84 5.51
CA GLU A 185 7.08 -19.68 6.97
C GLU A 185 5.75 -19.76 7.71
N LEU A 186 4.66 -19.31 7.07
CA LEU A 186 3.33 -19.12 7.64
C LEU A 186 2.27 -19.82 6.78
N THR A 187 1.57 -20.78 7.38
CA THR A 187 0.58 -21.62 6.68
C THR A 187 -0.73 -20.88 6.36
N ASN A 188 -0.99 -19.76 7.03
CA ASN A 188 -2.17 -18.91 6.79
C ASN A 188 -1.96 -17.89 5.66
N VAL A 189 -0.78 -17.86 5.02
CA VAL A 189 -0.44 -16.90 3.96
C VAL A 189 -0.35 -17.61 2.61
N SER A 190 -1.05 -17.08 1.61
CA SER A 190 -0.93 -17.49 0.21
C SER A 190 -0.42 -16.33 -0.63
N LEU A 191 0.45 -16.59 -1.60
CA LEU A 191 0.97 -15.59 -2.53
C LEU A 191 0.71 -16.01 -3.98
N PHE A 192 0.22 -15.07 -4.78
CA PHE A 192 0.19 -15.19 -6.23
C PHE A 192 0.88 -14.00 -6.87
N VAL A 193 1.84 -14.29 -7.74
CA VAL A 193 2.46 -13.29 -8.61
C VAL A 193 1.65 -13.17 -9.89
N LEU A 194 1.35 -11.95 -10.30
CA LEU A 194 0.52 -11.62 -11.45
C LEU A 194 1.42 -11.09 -12.57
N GLU A 195 1.45 -11.82 -13.69
CA GLU A 195 2.30 -11.51 -14.84
C GLU A 195 1.82 -10.27 -15.60
N GLY A 196 2.75 -9.37 -15.91
CA GLY A 196 2.47 -8.14 -16.66
C GLY A 196 1.75 -7.07 -15.83
N VAL A 197 1.69 -7.23 -14.50
CA VAL A 197 0.95 -6.34 -13.59
C VAL A 197 1.90 -5.44 -12.82
N GLY A 198 1.58 -4.15 -12.73
CA GLY A 198 2.33 -3.14 -12.01
C GLY A 198 1.90 -2.98 -10.54
N HIS A 199 1.98 -1.74 -10.04
CA HIS A 199 1.82 -1.41 -8.61
C HIS A 199 0.38 -1.43 -8.12
N CYS A 200 -0.61 -1.26 -9.00
CA CYS A 200 -2.03 -1.19 -8.65
C CYS A 200 -2.82 -2.36 -9.25
N PRO A 201 -2.60 -3.63 -8.84
CA PRO A 201 -3.17 -4.79 -9.51
C PRO A 201 -4.69 -4.77 -9.75
N HIS A 202 -5.43 -4.22 -8.80
CA HIS A 202 -6.90 -4.20 -8.81
C HIS A 202 -7.48 -3.31 -9.92
N ASP A 203 -6.72 -2.32 -10.38
CA ASP A 203 -7.12 -1.41 -11.46
C ASP A 203 -6.40 -1.77 -12.78
N ASP A 204 -5.13 -2.16 -12.66
CA ASP A 204 -4.27 -2.57 -13.77
C ASP A 204 -4.82 -3.79 -14.53
N ARG A 205 -5.07 -4.88 -13.79
CA ARG A 205 -5.57 -6.17 -14.31
C ARG A 205 -6.58 -6.80 -13.33
N PRO A 206 -7.80 -6.22 -13.21
CA PRO A 206 -8.82 -6.69 -12.29
C PRO A 206 -9.22 -8.15 -12.53
N ASP A 207 -9.16 -8.62 -13.78
CA ASP A 207 -9.43 -10.00 -14.17
C ASP A 207 -8.49 -10.98 -13.45
N LEU A 208 -7.18 -10.70 -13.47
CA LEU A 208 -6.17 -11.55 -12.81
C LEU A 208 -6.29 -11.51 -11.29
N VAL A 209 -6.63 -10.34 -10.73
CA VAL A 209 -6.90 -10.20 -9.30
C VAL A 209 -8.11 -11.03 -8.89
N HIS A 210 -9.24 -10.89 -9.60
CA HIS A 210 -10.47 -11.61 -9.30
C HIS A 210 -10.32 -13.13 -9.44
N GLU A 211 -9.52 -13.60 -10.42
CA GLU A 211 -9.22 -15.02 -10.61
C GLU A 211 -8.64 -15.66 -9.36
N LYS A 212 -7.82 -14.93 -8.59
CA LYS A 212 -7.20 -15.43 -7.35
C LYS A 212 -8.01 -15.07 -6.10
N LEU A 213 -8.59 -13.87 -6.08
CA LEU A 213 -9.32 -13.34 -4.94
C LEU A 213 -10.64 -14.08 -4.68
N LEU A 214 -11.48 -14.28 -5.69
CA LEU A 214 -12.82 -14.84 -5.50
C LEU A 214 -12.78 -16.29 -4.96
N PRO A 215 -11.94 -17.21 -5.49
CA PRO A 215 -11.82 -18.54 -4.92
C PRO A 215 -11.28 -18.53 -3.49
N TRP A 216 -10.32 -17.64 -3.18
CA TRP A 216 -9.78 -17.51 -1.84
C TRP A 216 -10.86 -17.03 -0.84
N LEU A 217 -11.68 -16.05 -1.22
CA LEU A 217 -12.81 -15.58 -0.39
C LEU A 217 -13.82 -16.70 -0.12
N ALA A 218 -14.11 -17.54 -1.12
CA ALA A 218 -15.04 -18.65 -0.99
C ALA A 218 -14.54 -19.77 -0.04
N GLN A 219 -13.24 -19.84 0.21
CA GLN A 219 -12.62 -20.82 1.12
C GLN A 219 -12.55 -20.34 2.57
N LEU A 220 -12.84 -19.06 2.83
CA LEU A 220 -12.82 -18.54 4.19
C LEU A 220 -13.87 -19.25 5.06
N PRO A 221 -13.54 -19.59 6.32
CA PRO A 221 -14.50 -20.20 7.23
C PRO A 221 -15.78 -19.36 7.33
N ALA A 222 -16.93 -20.03 7.27
CA ALA A 222 -18.23 -19.40 7.48
C ALA A 222 -18.28 -18.72 8.86
N SER A 223 -19.04 -17.62 8.95
CA SER A 223 -19.28 -16.87 10.19
C SER A 223 -20.15 -17.63 11.16
#